data_AF-A0A2H1WDS7-F1
#
_entry.id   AF-A0A2H1WDS7-F1
#
_cell.length_a   1.000
_cell.length_b   1.000
_cell.length_c   1.000
_cell.angle_alpha   90.00
_cell.angle_beta   90.00
_cell.angle_gamma   90.00
#
_symmetry.space_group_name_H-M   'P 1'
#
loop_
_entity.id
_entity.type
_entity.pdbx_description
1 polymer ?
#
loop_
_entity_poly.entity_id
_entity_poly.type
_entity_poly.pdbx_seq_one_letter_code
_entity_poly.pdbx_strand_id
1 'polypeptide(L)'
;MSIDLHFVAEGTINLKPPCVIDMCSYIKTKRIAIVETIPAVCSTKILNRDLIGEDLQSVLRPFNFMQNVFMCAKYSICNNIVSANSCFYNLIGMFCLILYHGIYFHHIMSLFIKFYKGDLPYHFVLNLINVFDYFAYLSGDLINSVSHIAHSCFNIQLVLKIHHMFKVLGMNTDKLRIYTVQNWICVILVNLSIVSFIIFYYLTSVDISIVEVITSYASLSYDVNILYALFMTKLIEKCLRLLIERVDNSRNPYINVQYEDFYTTLFDVYLDIFESYKIVERTFRQMPTLLVMFFLLFQIAFYTIFTAYLCLRNVIMYVLLPLASLIWNWKNVILLIWLSVECERFYSAIKDAQCACNMMMRSRICSETRFSKNILRVQRAQFKKMSVYGLLCVDATLPLKLSSFITFHTIVCLQFAYL
;
A
#
# COMPACT_ATOMS: atom_id res chain seq x y z
N MET A 1 -72.27 22.87 -27.27
CA MET A 1 -71.12 22.09 -27.77
C MET A 1 -70.36 21.60 -26.54
N SER A 2 -70.83 20.50 -25.94
CA SER A 2 -70.24 19.87 -24.76
C SER A 2 -69.90 18.44 -25.15
N ILE A 3 -68.62 18.08 -25.04
CA ILE A 3 -68.10 16.76 -25.38
C ILE A 3 -68.05 15.96 -24.09
N ASP A 4 -68.88 14.93 -24.02
CA ASP A 4 -68.80 13.87 -23.01
C ASP A 4 -67.63 12.93 -23.36
N LEU A 5 -66.72 12.75 -22.40
CA LEU A 5 -65.59 11.83 -22.50
C LEU A 5 -65.78 10.71 -21.48
N HIS A 6 -66.30 9.58 -21.98
CA HIS A 6 -66.36 8.30 -21.30
C HIS A 6 -64.94 7.74 -21.10
N PHE A 7 -64.53 7.56 -19.85
CA PHE A 7 -63.33 6.80 -19.49
C PHE A 7 -63.73 5.34 -19.20
N VAL A 8 -63.22 4.42 -20.01
CA VAL A 8 -63.35 2.96 -19.85
C VAL A 8 -62.24 2.48 -18.92
N ALA A 9 -62.62 1.72 -17.87
CA ALA A 9 -61.68 1.12 -16.93
C ALA A 9 -61.08 -0.17 -17.52
N GLU A 10 -59.76 -0.17 -17.73
CA GLU A 10 -58.99 -1.36 -18.10
C GLU A 10 -58.71 -2.25 -16.87
N GLY A 11 -58.88 -3.55 -17.08
CA GLY A 11 -58.73 -4.60 -16.09
C GLY A 11 -57.30 -4.78 -15.58
N THR A 12 -57.18 -4.93 -14.27
CA THR A 12 -55.94 -5.22 -13.56
C THR A 12 -55.55 -6.69 -13.74
N ILE A 13 -54.53 -6.93 -14.58
CA ILE A 13 -53.86 -8.23 -14.70
C ILE A 13 -52.92 -8.38 -13.49
N ASN A 14 -53.26 -9.31 -12.60
CA ASN A 14 -52.52 -9.65 -11.40
C ASN A 14 -51.28 -10.49 -11.76
N LEU A 15 -50.21 -9.83 -12.24
CA LEU A 15 -48.91 -10.46 -12.46
C LEU A 15 -48.19 -10.63 -11.12
N LYS A 16 -48.18 -11.87 -10.63
CA LYS A 16 -47.38 -12.30 -9.48
C LYS A 16 -45.89 -12.02 -9.78
N PRO A 17 -45.18 -11.18 -9.00
CA PRO A 17 -43.78 -10.88 -9.29
C PRO A 17 -42.93 -12.15 -9.14
N PRO A 18 -42.01 -12.42 -10.08
CA PRO A 18 -41.14 -13.59 -10.00
C PRO A 18 -40.24 -13.45 -8.77
N CYS A 19 -40.05 -14.58 -8.07
CA CYS A 19 -39.23 -14.75 -6.87
C CYS A 19 -37.99 -13.85 -6.87
N VAL A 20 -38.07 -12.74 -6.15
CA VAL A 20 -36.89 -12.00 -5.68
C VAL A 20 -36.22 -12.91 -4.66
N ILE A 21 -35.31 -13.76 -5.11
CA ILE A 21 -34.33 -14.40 -4.23
C ILE A 21 -33.69 -13.25 -3.45
N ASP A 22 -33.93 -13.24 -2.13
CA ASP A 22 -33.53 -12.16 -1.25
C ASP A 22 -32.01 -12.13 -1.19
N MET A 23 -31.41 -11.29 -2.04
CA MET A 23 -29.97 -11.14 -2.17
C MET A 23 -29.34 -10.59 -0.88
N CYS A 24 -30.13 -9.95 -0.01
CA CYS A 24 -29.70 -9.63 1.35
C CYS A 24 -29.47 -10.90 2.17
N SER A 25 -30.30 -11.94 2.01
CA SER A 25 -30.06 -13.24 2.64
C SER A 25 -28.78 -13.91 2.10
N TYR A 26 -28.54 -13.90 0.78
CA TYR A 26 -27.32 -14.47 0.19
C TYR A 26 -26.04 -13.77 0.69
N ILE A 27 -26.04 -12.42 0.72
CA ILE A 27 -24.92 -11.63 1.24
C ILE A 27 -24.74 -11.85 2.76
N LYS A 28 -25.84 -11.97 3.51
CA LYS A 28 -25.81 -12.18 4.97
C LYS A 28 -25.33 -13.58 5.33
N THR A 29 -25.76 -14.63 4.62
CA THR A 29 -25.30 -16.01 4.84
C THR A 29 -23.84 -16.19 4.45
N LYS A 30 -23.38 -15.58 3.33
CA LYS A 30 -21.95 -15.59 2.95
C LYS A 30 -21.11 -14.77 3.94
N ARG A 31 -21.61 -13.67 4.51
CA ARG A 31 -20.92 -12.88 5.54
C ARG A 31 -20.82 -13.59 6.90
N ILE A 32 -21.91 -14.19 7.39
CA ILE A 32 -21.93 -14.85 8.71
C ILE A 32 -20.99 -16.06 8.70
N ALA A 33 -20.89 -16.79 7.58
CA ALA A 33 -19.93 -17.88 7.42
C ALA A 33 -18.45 -17.43 7.31
N ILE A 34 -18.18 -16.16 7.00
CA ILE A 34 -16.81 -15.65 6.82
C ILE A 34 -16.28 -14.97 8.09
N VAL A 35 -17.14 -14.41 8.94
CA VAL A 35 -16.72 -13.55 10.06
C VAL A 35 -16.54 -14.29 11.39
N GLU A 36 -17.19 -15.44 11.60
CA GLU A 36 -17.13 -16.15 12.90
C GLU A 36 -16.35 -17.48 12.90
N THR A 37 -15.85 -17.97 11.76
CA THR A 37 -15.11 -19.26 11.67
C THR A 37 -13.73 -19.16 11.04
N ILE A 38 -12.96 -18.11 11.40
CA ILE A 38 -11.52 -18.06 11.12
C ILE A 38 -10.80 -18.22 12.47
N PRO A 39 -10.76 -19.45 13.00
CA PRO A 39 -9.44 -20.08 13.17
C PRO A 39 -9.42 -21.57 12.76
N ALA A 40 -8.26 -22.03 12.30
CA ALA A 40 -7.86 -23.42 12.02
C ALA A 40 -8.36 -24.15 10.75
N VAL A 41 -9.47 -23.77 10.10
CA VAL A 41 -9.95 -24.49 8.88
C VAL A 41 -9.22 -24.06 7.59
N CYS A 42 -8.29 -23.12 7.66
CA CYS A 42 -7.60 -22.56 6.49
C CYS A 42 -6.66 -23.55 5.74
N SER A 43 -6.37 -24.75 6.28
CA SER A 43 -5.18 -25.48 5.86
C SER A 43 -5.37 -26.67 4.90
N THR A 44 -6.57 -27.22 4.68
CA THR A 44 -6.68 -28.54 4.00
C THR A 44 -7.51 -28.60 2.72
N LYS A 45 -8.55 -27.78 2.54
CA LYS A 45 -9.38 -27.82 1.31
C LYS A 45 -8.94 -26.87 0.19
N ILE A 46 -7.99 -25.98 0.48
CA ILE A 46 -7.50 -24.97 -0.47
C ILE A 46 -6.30 -25.51 -1.30
N LEU A 47 -5.62 -26.54 -0.80
CA LEU A 47 -4.33 -27.05 -1.30
C LEU A 47 -4.30 -27.48 -2.78
N ASN A 48 -5.41 -27.92 -3.37
CA ASN A 48 -5.47 -28.34 -4.79
C ASN A 48 -5.76 -27.20 -5.78
N ARG A 49 -5.99 -25.96 -5.32
CA ARG A 49 -6.24 -24.78 -6.17
C ARG A 49 -5.13 -23.72 -6.12
N ASP A 50 -4.05 -23.99 -5.40
CA ASP A 50 -3.04 -22.97 -5.05
C ASP A 50 -1.84 -22.88 -5.99
N LEU A 51 -1.88 -23.55 -7.14
CA LEU A 51 -0.87 -23.37 -8.18
C LEU A 51 -1.00 -21.98 -8.78
N ILE A 52 -0.22 -21.05 -8.26
CA ILE A 52 -0.14 -19.69 -8.80
C ILE A 52 0.63 -19.74 -10.11
N GLY A 53 0.08 -19.11 -11.15
CA GLY A 53 0.76 -19.00 -12.44
C GLY A 53 2.16 -18.39 -12.30
N GLU A 54 3.13 -18.96 -13.02
CA GLU A 54 4.53 -18.54 -12.98
C GLU A 54 4.69 -17.04 -13.29
N ASP A 55 3.82 -16.49 -14.14
CA ASP A 55 3.82 -15.07 -14.48
C ASP A 55 3.59 -14.19 -13.25
N LEU A 56 2.57 -14.47 -12.43
CA LEU A 56 2.29 -13.67 -11.24
C LEU A 56 3.43 -13.77 -10.23
N GLN A 57 4.00 -14.96 -10.06
CA GLN A 57 5.17 -15.14 -9.20
C GLN A 57 6.37 -14.33 -9.68
N SER A 58 6.62 -14.32 -10.99
CA SER A 58 7.70 -13.53 -11.58
C SER A 58 7.56 -12.05 -11.24
N VAL A 59 6.32 -11.54 -11.23
CA VAL A 59 6.04 -10.13 -10.92
C VAL A 59 6.25 -9.82 -9.44
N LEU A 60 5.97 -10.78 -8.54
CA LEU A 60 6.11 -10.65 -7.09
C LEU A 60 7.54 -10.88 -6.59
N ARG A 61 8.35 -11.62 -7.35
CA ARG A 61 9.69 -12.06 -6.96
C ARG A 61 10.66 -10.94 -6.55
N PRO A 62 10.72 -9.76 -7.22
CA PRO A 62 11.67 -8.70 -6.85
C PRO A 62 11.44 -8.20 -5.42
N PHE A 63 10.18 -7.94 -5.07
CA PHE A 63 9.81 -7.46 -3.75
C PHE A 63 9.95 -8.55 -2.70
N ASN A 64 9.51 -9.78 -3.01
CA ASN A 64 9.68 -10.90 -2.08
C ASN A 64 11.16 -11.19 -1.80
N PHE A 65 12.03 -11.07 -2.80
CA PHE A 65 13.48 -11.19 -2.63
C PHE A 65 14.01 -10.14 -1.66
N MET A 66 13.72 -8.86 -1.89
CA MET A 66 14.18 -7.78 -1.00
C MET A 66 13.62 -7.92 0.42
N GLN A 67 12.34 -8.28 0.56
CA GLN A 67 11.77 -8.49 1.88
C GLN A 67 12.39 -9.70 2.60
N ASN A 68 12.80 -10.75 1.88
CA ASN A 68 13.54 -11.86 2.47
C ASN A 68 14.93 -11.44 2.96
N VAL A 69 15.64 -10.57 2.21
CA VAL A 69 16.93 -10.00 2.64
C VAL A 69 16.77 -9.26 3.98
N PHE A 70 15.66 -8.56 4.19
CA PHE A 70 15.36 -7.83 5.42
C PHE A 70 14.56 -8.64 6.46
N MET A 71 14.41 -9.96 6.27
CA MET A 71 13.61 -10.83 7.15
C MET A 71 12.17 -10.34 7.40
N CYS A 72 11.59 -9.63 6.43
CA CYS A 72 10.24 -9.06 6.49
C CYS A 72 9.32 -9.55 5.36
N ALA A 73 9.66 -10.67 4.71
CA ALA A 73 8.89 -11.27 3.63
C ALA A 73 7.48 -11.59 4.09
N LYS A 74 6.43 -11.09 3.42
CA LYS A 74 5.04 -11.24 3.88
C LYS A 74 4.48 -12.66 3.75
N TYR A 75 5.09 -13.48 2.90
CA TYR A 75 4.74 -14.86 2.62
C TYR A 75 5.95 -15.54 1.96
N SER A 76 5.92 -16.87 1.88
CA SER A 76 6.93 -17.66 1.18
C SER A 76 6.38 -18.12 -0.16
N ILE A 77 7.17 -17.95 -1.23
CA ILE A 77 6.89 -18.54 -2.55
C ILE A 77 7.86 -19.71 -2.72
N CYS A 78 7.35 -20.94 -2.77
CA CYS A 78 8.15 -22.13 -3.02
C CYS A 78 7.40 -23.09 -3.94
N ASN A 79 8.03 -23.55 -5.03
CA ASN A 79 7.47 -24.53 -5.96
C ASN A 79 6.06 -24.19 -6.45
N ASN A 80 5.86 -22.94 -6.88
CA ASN A 80 4.56 -22.41 -7.31
C ASN A 80 3.45 -22.34 -6.26
N ILE A 81 3.77 -22.57 -4.99
CA ILE A 81 2.87 -22.47 -3.86
C ILE A 81 3.22 -21.24 -3.03
N VAL A 82 2.21 -20.41 -2.74
CA VAL A 82 2.34 -19.33 -1.75
C VAL A 82 1.84 -19.85 -0.41
N SER A 83 2.71 -19.79 0.58
CA SER A 83 2.44 -20.26 1.94
C SER A 83 2.73 -19.18 2.97
N ALA A 84 2.12 -19.31 4.15
CA ALA A 84 2.48 -18.49 5.29
C ALA A 84 3.92 -18.79 5.70
N ASN A 85 4.63 -17.78 6.19
CA ASN A 85 5.94 -18.02 6.78
C ASN A 85 5.80 -18.93 7.98
N SER A 86 6.82 -19.75 8.21
CA SER A 86 6.88 -20.58 9.41
C SER A 86 6.95 -19.71 10.66
N CYS A 87 6.39 -20.21 11.77
CA CYS A 87 6.55 -19.57 13.08
C CYS A 87 8.04 -19.36 13.41
N PHE A 88 8.89 -20.30 13.02
CA PHE A 88 10.33 -20.22 13.19
C PHE A 88 10.97 -19.03 12.43
N TYR A 89 10.56 -18.78 11.18
CA TYR A 89 11.02 -17.60 10.43
C TYR A 89 10.65 -16.30 11.15
N ASN A 90 9.42 -16.19 11.64
CA ASN A 90 8.97 -15.01 12.38
C ASN A 90 9.74 -14.82 13.70
N LEU A 91 10.02 -15.91 14.42
CA LEU A 91 10.82 -15.88 15.65
C LEU A 91 12.26 -15.43 15.39
N ILE A 92 12.89 -15.93 14.33
CA ILE A 92 14.22 -15.48 13.90
C ILE A 92 14.18 -14.00 13.55
N GLY A 93 13.21 -13.55 12.75
CA GLY A 93 13.07 -12.15 12.37
C GLY A 93 12.95 -11.22 13.59
N MET A 94 12.13 -11.59 14.58
CA MET A 94 11.99 -10.85 15.84
C MET A 94 13.29 -10.86 16.66
N PHE A 95 13.99 -11.99 16.74
CA PHE A 95 15.28 -12.06 17.43
C PHE A 95 16.33 -11.17 16.77
N CYS A 96 16.44 -11.20 15.44
CA CYS A 96 17.33 -10.34 14.67
C CYS A 96 17.01 -8.85 14.86
N LEU A 97 15.71 -8.48 14.90
CA LEU A 97 15.25 -7.12 15.17
C LEU A 97 15.68 -6.66 16.57
N ILE A 98 15.47 -7.48 17.60
CA ILE A 98 15.87 -7.16 18.98
C ILE A 98 17.39 -7.00 19.07
N LEU A 99 18.15 -7.90 18.46
CA LEU A 99 19.62 -7.84 18.45
C LEU A 99 20.12 -6.57 17.74
N TYR A 100 19.56 -6.25 16.57
CA TYR A 100 19.87 -5.04 15.81
C TYR A 100 19.62 -3.77 16.64
N HIS A 101 18.45 -3.66 17.27
CA HIS A 101 18.12 -2.51 18.13
C HIS A 101 18.95 -2.45 19.40
N GLY A 102 19.38 -3.60 19.95
CA GLY A 102 20.31 -3.65 21.07
C GLY A 102 21.69 -3.12 20.71
N ILE A 103 22.22 -3.49 19.54
CA ILE A 103 23.50 -2.97 19.02
C ILE A 103 23.41 -1.47 18.75
N TYR A 104 22.32 -1.02 18.12
CA TYR A 104 22.12 0.39 17.81
C TYR A 104 21.95 1.23 19.08
N PHE A 105 21.22 0.74 20.08
CA PHE A 105 21.10 1.39 21.38
C PHE A 105 22.45 1.49 22.10
N HIS A 106 23.24 0.42 22.10
CA HIS A 106 24.59 0.44 22.67
C HIS A 106 25.47 1.48 21.98
N HIS A 107 25.42 1.58 20.66
CA HIS A 107 26.13 2.59 19.89
C HIS A 107 25.73 4.01 20.32
N ILE A 108 24.43 4.30 20.42
CA ILE A 108 23.93 5.61 20.88
C ILE A 108 24.42 5.91 22.31
N MET A 109 24.32 4.95 23.23
CA MET A 109 24.81 5.13 24.60
C MET A 109 26.32 5.39 24.64
N SER A 110 27.11 4.76 23.76
CA SER A 110 28.54 5.01 23.66
C SER A 110 28.86 6.45 23.23
N LEU A 111 28.04 7.03 22.34
CA LEU A 111 28.15 8.43 21.92
C LEU A 111 27.75 9.40 23.04
N PHE A 112 26.74 9.06 23.85
CA PHE A 112 26.38 9.84 25.04
C PHE A 112 27.50 9.85 26.09
N ILE A 113 28.16 8.72 26.32
CA ILE A 113 29.27 8.63 27.28
C ILE A 113 30.45 9.49 26.81
N LYS A 114 30.78 9.49 25.50
CA LYS A 114 31.83 10.36 24.95
C LYS A 114 31.50 11.83 25.15
N PHE A 115 30.25 12.22 24.86
CA PHE A 115 29.76 13.58 25.11
C PHE A 115 29.91 14.01 26.59
N TYR A 116 29.52 13.15 27.53
CA TYR A 116 29.63 13.46 28.97
C TYR A 116 31.09 13.67 29.44
N LYS A 117 32.07 13.05 28.77
CA LYS A 117 33.49 13.21 29.08
C LYS A 117 34.09 14.56 28.64
N GLY A 118 33.27 15.46 28.09
CA GLY A 118 33.68 16.82 27.73
C GLY A 118 34.03 17.00 26.25
N ASP A 119 33.74 16.00 25.41
CA ASP A 119 33.86 16.15 23.96
C ASP A 119 32.73 17.05 23.44
N LEU A 120 33.14 18.21 22.92
CA LEU A 120 32.42 19.27 22.20
C LEU A 120 30.86 19.33 22.31
N PRO A 121 30.27 20.49 22.69
CA PRO A 121 28.83 20.64 22.93
C PRO A 121 27.91 20.35 21.73
N TYR A 122 28.40 20.38 20.49
CA TYR A 122 27.60 20.04 19.31
C TYR A 122 27.17 18.56 19.28
N HIS A 123 27.90 17.67 19.97
CA HIS A 123 27.53 16.28 20.07
C HIS A 123 26.20 16.08 20.81
N PHE A 124 25.78 17.02 21.67
CA PHE A 124 24.50 16.93 22.36
C PHE A 124 23.31 16.91 21.40
N VAL A 125 23.27 17.86 20.46
CA VAL A 125 22.15 18.00 19.51
C VAL A 125 22.09 16.80 18.57
N LEU A 126 23.24 16.36 18.04
CA LEU A 126 23.33 15.16 17.20
C LEU A 126 22.91 13.91 17.96
N ASN A 127 23.32 13.75 19.22
CA ASN A 127 22.91 12.63 20.06
C ASN A 127 21.40 12.64 20.34
N LEU A 128 20.81 13.80 20.55
CA LEU A 128 19.36 13.94 20.74
C LEU A 128 18.59 13.54 19.48
N ILE A 129 19.06 13.93 18.29
CA ILE A 129 18.49 13.49 17.01
C ILE A 129 18.57 11.96 16.88
N ASN A 130 19.75 11.38 17.15
CA ASN A 130 19.94 9.93 17.09
C ASN A 130 19.00 9.17 18.04
N VAL A 131 18.66 9.74 19.20
CA VAL A 131 17.65 9.16 20.12
C VAL A 131 16.25 9.20 19.51
N PHE A 132 15.86 10.32 18.91
CA PHE A 132 14.56 10.41 18.24
C PHE A 132 14.47 9.46 17.05
N ASP A 133 15.51 9.39 16.23
CA ASP A 133 15.60 8.45 15.10
C ASP A 133 15.52 7.00 15.59
N TYR A 134 16.24 6.66 16.66
CA TYR A 134 16.15 5.34 17.29
C TYR A 134 14.72 4.96 17.66
N PHE A 135 14.02 5.82 18.41
CA PHE A 135 12.65 5.53 18.80
C PHE A 135 11.69 5.48 17.61
N ALA A 136 11.91 6.32 16.60
CA ALA A 136 11.12 6.30 15.38
C ALA A 136 11.29 4.98 14.62
N TYR A 137 12.53 4.54 14.38
CA TYR A 137 12.81 3.25 13.73
C TYR A 137 12.35 2.06 14.55
N LEU A 138 12.56 2.07 15.87
CA LEU A 138 12.06 1.02 16.75
C LEU A 138 10.53 0.91 16.67
N SER A 139 9.82 2.04 16.72
CA SER A 139 8.36 2.04 16.60
C SER A 139 7.89 1.54 15.23
N GLY A 140 8.57 1.96 14.15
CA GLY A 140 8.28 1.51 12.79
C GLY A 140 8.49 0.02 12.60
N ASP A 141 9.59 -0.52 13.12
CA ASP A 141 9.96 -1.93 12.99
C ASP A 141 9.02 -2.82 13.81
N LEU A 142 8.63 -2.37 15.01
CA LEU A 142 7.64 -3.06 15.84
C LEU A 142 6.27 -3.07 15.16
N ILE A 143 5.81 -1.92 14.66
CA ILE A 143 4.54 -1.83 13.92
C ILE A 143 4.56 -2.72 12.69
N ASN A 144 5.66 -2.71 11.92
CA ASN A 144 5.81 -3.53 10.73
C ASN A 144 5.79 -5.03 11.08
N SER A 145 6.53 -5.45 12.11
CA SER A 145 6.59 -6.85 12.56
C SER A 145 5.25 -7.34 13.10
N VAL A 146 4.56 -6.53 13.91
CA VAL A 146 3.22 -6.85 14.42
C VAL A 146 2.21 -6.94 13.27
N SER A 147 2.22 -5.97 12.35
CA SER A 147 1.37 -5.97 11.16
C SER A 147 1.62 -7.20 10.29
N HIS A 148 2.89 -7.57 10.11
CA HIS A 148 3.30 -8.74 9.36
C HIS A 148 2.73 -10.04 9.96
N ILE A 149 2.91 -10.25 11.27
CA ILE A 149 2.42 -11.45 11.97
C ILE A 149 0.89 -11.48 11.93
N ALA A 150 0.24 -10.37 12.30
CA ALA A 150 -1.21 -10.26 12.39
C ALA A 150 -1.93 -10.35 11.04
N HIS A 151 -1.26 -10.00 9.94
CA HIS A 151 -1.85 -9.98 8.59
C HIS A 151 -1.25 -10.99 7.62
N SER A 152 -0.46 -11.95 8.10
CA SER A 152 0.14 -13.02 7.29
C SER A 152 -0.90 -13.76 6.43
N CYS A 153 -2.02 -14.20 7.02
CA CYS A 153 -3.11 -14.86 6.29
C CYS A 153 -3.75 -13.97 5.22
N PHE A 154 -3.95 -12.69 5.51
CA PHE A 154 -4.54 -11.75 4.55
C PHE A 154 -3.61 -11.48 3.36
N ASN A 155 -2.30 -11.44 3.57
CA ASN A 155 -1.34 -11.27 2.48
C ASN A 155 -1.36 -12.44 1.49
N ILE A 156 -1.51 -13.67 1.98
CA ILE A 156 -1.67 -14.86 1.12
C ILE A 156 -2.98 -14.77 0.36
N GLN A 157 -4.07 -14.46 1.08
CA GLN A 157 -5.40 -14.31 0.48
C GLN A 157 -5.41 -13.24 -0.62
N LEU A 158 -4.68 -12.14 -0.43
CA LEU A 158 -4.51 -11.09 -1.43
C LEU A 158 -3.87 -11.63 -2.71
N VAL A 159 -2.75 -12.36 -2.60
CA VAL A 159 -2.06 -12.94 -3.76
C VAL A 159 -2.95 -13.95 -4.49
N LEU A 160 -3.64 -14.82 -3.75
CA LEU A 160 -4.58 -15.80 -4.32
C LEU A 160 -5.75 -15.14 -5.04
N LYS A 161 -6.33 -14.08 -4.47
CA LYS A 161 -7.40 -13.31 -5.12
C LYS A 161 -6.89 -12.63 -6.38
N ILE A 162 -5.70 -12.02 -6.36
CA ILE A 162 -5.10 -11.43 -7.56
C ILE A 162 -4.89 -12.47 -8.66
N HIS A 163 -4.40 -13.66 -8.29
CA HIS A 163 -4.26 -14.77 -9.23
C HIS A 163 -5.61 -15.18 -9.84
N HIS A 164 -6.64 -15.35 -9.02
CA HIS A 164 -8.00 -15.66 -9.47
C HIS A 164 -8.52 -14.60 -10.45
N MET A 165 -8.39 -13.32 -10.10
CA MET A 165 -8.80 -12.20 -10.95
C MET A 165 -8.09 -12.22 -12.30
N PHE A 166 -6.77 -12.46 -12.35
CA PHE A 166 -6.02 -12.55 -13.61
C PHE A 166 -6.47 -13.70 -14.49
N LYS A 167 -6.72 -14.87 -13.88
CA LYS A 167 -7.21 -16.06 -14.61
C LYS A 167 -8.58 -15.82 -15.21
N VAL A 168 -9.52 -15.28 -14.43
CA VAL A 168 -10.89 -15.03 -14.90
C VAL A 168 -10.92 -13.92 -15.96
N LEU A 169 -10.17 -12.83 -15.75
CA LEU A 169 -10.13 -11.70 -16.67
C LEU A 169 -9.35 -12.00 -17.97
N GLY A 170 -8.57 -13.08 -18.02
CA GLY A 170 -7.77 -13.45 -19.19
C GLY A 170 -6.61 -12.49 -19.43
N MET A 171 -5.93 -12.07 -18.36
CA MET A 171 -4.84 -11.10 -18.48
C MET A 171 -3.67 -11.69 -19.28
N ASN A 172 -3.27 -11.00 -20.35
CA ASN A 172 -2.16 -11.44 -21.19
C ASN A 172 -0.84 -11.47 -20.38
N THR A 173 -0.14 -12.59 -20.45
CA THR A 173 1.17 -12.85 -19.82
C THR A 173 2.23 -11.85 -20.27
N ASP A 174 2.17 -11.39 -21.52
CA ASP A 174 3.10 -10.37 -22.05
C ASP A 174 3.03 -9.05 -21.27
N LYS A 175 1.81 -8.65 -20.86
CA LYS A 175 1.61 -7.42 -20.08
C LYS A 175 2.19 -7.59 -18.67
N LEU A 176 2.15 -8.80 -18.10
CA LEU A 176 2.74 -9.09 -16.78
C LEU A 176 4.26 -9.03 -16.82
N ARG A 177 4.90 -9.48 -17.90
CA ARG A 177 6.36 -9.41 -18.06
C ARG A 177 6.89 -7.98 -18.00
N ILE A 178 6.16 -7.01 -18.56
CA ILE A 178 6.53 -5.58 -18.47
C ILE A 178 6.55 -5.12 -17.00
N TYR A 179 5.56 -5.53 -16.20
CA TYR A 179 5.53 -5.20 -14.78
C TYR A 179 6.68 -5.85 -14.00
N THR A 180 7.07 -7.08 -14.34
CA THR A 180 8.24 -7.74 -13.73
C THR A 180 9.51 -6.93 -13.95
N VAL A 181 9.74 -6.46 -15.18
CA VAL A 181 10.92 -5.61 -15.50
C VAL A 181 10.85 -4.27 -14.77
N GLN A 182 9.68 -3.62 -14.76
CA GLN A 182 9.49 -2.36 -14.03
C GLN A 182 9.78 -2.51 -12.53
N ASN A 183 9.35 -3.62 -11.91
CA ASN A 183 9.58 -3.89 -10.50
C ASN A 183 11.06 -4.10 -10.19
N TRP A 184 11.79 -4.85 -11.03
CA TRP A 184 13.24 -5.00 -10.88
C TRP A 184 13.98 -3.68 -11.01
N ILE A 185 13.65 -2.88 -12.02
CA ILE A 185 14.24 -1.54 -12.20
C ILE A 185 13.98 -0.68 -10.96
N CYS A 186 12.76 -0.69 -10.43
CA CYS A 186 12.39 0.07 -9.24
C CYS A 186 13.21 -0.36 -8.01
N VAL A 187 13.33 -1.67 -7.76
CA VAL A 187 14.15 -2.23 -6.68
C VAL A 187 15.62 -1.87 -6.83
N ILE A 188 16.18 -1.96 -8.05
CA ILE A 188 17.58 -1.62 -8.33
C ILE A 188 17.83 -0.13 -8.11
N LEU A 189 16.95 0.74 -8.60
CA LEU A 189 17.07 2.19 -8.42
C LEU A 189 17.04 2.60 -6.95
N VAL A 190 16.16 1.99 -6.16
CA VAL A 190 16.06 2.25 -4.72
C VAL A 190 17.31 1.76 -3.98
N ASN A 191 17.85 0.58 -4.32
CA ASN A 191 19.14 0.11 -3.79
C ASN A 191 20.31 1.01 -4.20
N LEU A 192 20.35 1.46 -5.47
CA LEU A 192 21.40 2.35 -5.95
C LEU A 192 21.38 3.68 -5.21
N SER A 193 20.19 4.21 -4.91
CA SER A 193 20.05 5.46 -4.15
C SER A 193 20.63 5.36 -2.74
N ILE A 194 20.43 4.22 -2.05
CA ILE A 194 20.95 4.04 -0.68
C ILE A 194 22.44 3.78 -0.65
N VAL A 195 22.96 2.97 -1.58
CA VAL A 195 24.40 2.73 -1.71
C VAL A 195 25.13 4.03 -2.05
N SER A 196 24.58 4.84 -2.96
CA SER A 196 25.14 6.15 -3.30
C SER A 196 25.18 7.09 -2.10
N PHE A 197 24.14 7.08 -1.26
CA PHE A 197 24.10 7.86 -0.03
C PHE A 197 25.15 7.40 1.00
N ILE A 198 25.31 6.08 1.19
CA ILE A 198 26.33 5.51 2.08
C ILE A 198 27.73 5.87 1.61
N ILE A 199 28.01 5.75 0.30
CA ILE A 199 29.31 6.13 -0.27
C ILE A 199 29.57 7.62 -0.07
N PHE A 200 28.58 8.48 -0.34
CA PHE A 200 28.69 9.91 -0.11
C PHE A 200 29.00 10.22 1.37
N TYR A 201 28.29 9.57 2.29
CA TYR A 201 28.51 9.74 3.72
C TYR A 201 29.95 9.33 4.08
N TYR A 202 30.45 8.20 3.54
CA TYR A 202 31.82 7.71 3.74
C TYR A 202 32.91 8.64 3.20
N LEU A 203 32.66 9.29 2.07
CA LEU A 203 33.59 10.28 1.53
C LEU A 203 33.62 11.59 2.33
N THR A 204 32.54 11.90 3.07
CA THR A 204 32.40 13.16 3.82
C THR A 204 32.68 13.02 5.31
N SER A 205 32.55 11.84 5.89
CA SER A 205 32.73 11.63 7.34
C SER A 205 33.93 10.72 7.59
N VAL A 206 34.89 11.19 8.40
CA VAL A 206 36.16 10.48 8.67
C VAL A 206 35.94 9.22 9.53
N ASP A 207 34.86 9.15 10.32
CA ASP A 207 34.63 8.07 11.29
C ASP A 207 33.19 7.52 11.22
N ILE A 208 32.87 6.77 10.16
CA ILE A 208 31.58 6.06 10.08
C ILE A 208 31.68 4.72 10.78
N SER A 209 30.74 4.44 11.67
CA SER A 209 30.63 3.12 12.27
C SER A 209 29.94 2.14 11.32
N ILE A 210 30.35 0.86 11.34
CA ILE A 210 29.66 -0.21 10.60
C ILE A 210 28.17 -0.28 10.99
N VAL A 211 27.84 0.06 12.25
CA VAL A 211 26.47 0.09 12.77
C VAL A 211 25.62 1.12 12.00
N GLU A 212 26.13 2.31 11.72
CA GLU A 212 25.43 3.34 10.93
C GLU A 212 25.18 2.89 9.49
N VAL A 213 26.14 2.20 8.87
CA VAL A 213 25.98 1.64 7.52
C VAL A 213 24.88 0.58 7.49
N ILE A 214 24.89 -0.36 8.45
CA ILE A 214 23.86 -1.40 8.57
C ILE A 214 22.50 -0.78 8.83
N THR A 215 22.41 0.21 9.72
CA THR A 215 21.16 0.90 10.09
C THR A 215 20.59 1.65 8.89
N SER A 216 21.45 2.38 8.18
CA SER A 216 21.08 3.06 6.94
C SER A 216 20.55 2.06 5.92
N TYR A 217 21.26 0.95 5.70
CA TYR A 217 20.78 -0.06 4.75
C TYR A 217 19.48 -0.74 5.21
N ALA A 218 19.28 -0.97 6.51
CA ALA A 218 18.06 -1.54 7.07
C ALA A 218 16.82 -0.64 6.85
N SER A 219 17.00 0.68 6.76
CA SER A 219 15.91 1.62 6.47
C SER A 219 15.28 1.38 5.08
N LEU A 220 15.99 0.70 4.16
CA LEU A 220 15.47 0.31 2.86
C LEU A 220 14.25 -0.61 2.96
N SER A 221 14.10 -1.35 4.06
CA SER A 221 12.96 -2.23 4.30
C SER A 221 11.62 -1.46 4.26
N TYR A 222 11.59 -0.21 4.74
CA TYR A 222 10.40 0.65 4.67
C TYR A 222 10.06 1.04 3.23
N ASP A 223 11.06 1.44 2.44
CA ASP A 223 10.88 1.79 1.03
C ASP A 223 10.34 0.60 0.25
N VAL A 224 10.90 -0.59 0.47
CA VAL A 224 10.46 -1.84 -0.17
C VAL A 224 9.01 -2.16 0.20
N ASN A 225 8.61 -1.96 1.45
CA ASN A 225 7.22 -2.18 1.88
C ASN A 225 6.23 -1.20 1.25
N ILE A 226 6.61 0.07 1.10
CA ILE A 226 5.80 1.08 0.40
C ILE A 226 5.69 0.73 -1.09
N LEU A 227 6.80 0.38 -1.73
CA LEU A 227 6.81 -0.03 -3.13
C LEU A 227 5.95 -1.27 -3.38
N TYR A 228 5.98 -2.25 -2.46
CA TYR A 228 5.11 -3.41 -2.52
C TYR A 228 3.63 -3.01 -2.42
N ALA A 229 3.26 -2.09 -1.53
CA ALA A 229 1.89 -1.59 -1.40
C ALA A 229 1.42 -0.88 -2.69
N LEU A 230 2.29 -0.04 -3.25
CA LEU A 230 2.06 0.67 -4.51
C LEU A 230 1.82 -0.32 -5.64
N PHE A 231 2.69 -1.33 -5.74
CA PHE A 231 2.59 -2.38 -6.74
C PHE A 231 1.28 -3.17 -6.61
N MET A 232 0.88 -3.57 -5.40
CA MET A 232 -0.39 -4.26 -5.17
C MET A 232 -1.58 -3.40 -5.58
N THR A 233 -1.58 -2.12 -5.24
CA THR A 233 -2.63 -1.17 -5.64
C THR A 233 -2.73 -1.05 -7.15
N LYS A 234 -1.58 -0.95 -7.84
CA LYS A 234 -1.48 -0.91 -9.31
C LYS A 234 -2.04 -2.17 -9.98
N LEU A 235 -1.77 -3.36 -9.42
CA LEU A 235 -2.35 -4.60 -9.93
C LEU A 235 -3.88 -4.63 -9.78
N ILE A 236 -4.40 -4.22 -8.62
CA ILE A 236 -5.84 -4.19 -8.36
C ILE A 236 -6.53 -3.16 -9.27
N GLU A 237 -5.93 -1.98 -9.47
CA GLU A 237 -6.40 -1.00 -10.46
C GLU A 237 -6.47 -1.64 -11.86
N LYS A 238 -5.43 -2.36 -12.27
CA LYS A 238 -5.39 -2.99 -13.58
C LYS A 238 -6.49 -4.05 -13.74
N CYS A 239 -6.73 -4.87 -12.72
CA CYS A 239 -7.87 -5.80 -12.70
C CYS A 239 -9.20 -5.07 -12.90
N LEU A 240 -9.40 -3.95 -12.18
CA LEU A 240 -10.62 -3.17 -12.29
C LEU A 240 -10.82 -2.58 -13.69
N ARG A 241 -9.76 -2.07 -14.32
CA ARG A 241 -9.86 -1.58 -15.70
C ARG A 241 -10.17 -2.69 -16.70
N LEU A 242 -9.56 -3.86 -16.56
CA LEU A 242 -9.86 -5.02 -17.41
C LEU A 242 -11.29 -5.52 -17.21
N LEU A 243 -11.81 -5.44 -15.98
CA LEU A 243 -13.21 -5.75 -15.69
C LEU A 243 -14.15 -4.78 -16.46
N ILE A 244 -13.90 -3.47 -16.40
CA ILE A 244 -14.68 -2.46 -17.12
C ILE A 244 -14.62 -2.70 -18.63
N GLU A 245 -13.44 -2.92 -19.19
CA GLU A 245 -13.24 -3.20 -20.62
C GLU A 245 -14.03 -4.45 -21.06
N ARG A 246 -14.03 -5.50 -20.24
CA ARG A 246 -14.77 -6.73 -20.53
C ARG A 246 -16.28 -6.55 -20.45
N VAL A 247 -16.75 -5.74 -19.50
CA VAL A 247 -18.16 -5.33 -19.41
C VAL A 247 -18.56 -4.54 -20.66
N ASP A 248 -17.75 -3.57 -21.09
CA ASP A 248 -18.05 -2.77 -22.29
C ASP A 248 -18.06 -3.62 -23.57
N ASN A 249 -17.08 -4.52 -23.73
CA ASN A 249 -17.01 -5.45 -24.87
C ASN A 249 -18.19 -6.43 -24.91
N SER A 250 -18.73 -6.81 -23.74
CA SER A 250 -19.89 -7.71 -23.67
C SER A 250 -21.20 -7.09 -24.17
N ARG A 251 -21.24 -5.76 -24.34
CA ARG A 251 -22.39 -5.05 -24.90
C ARG A 251 -22.59 -5.30 -26.39
N ASN A 252 -21.60 -5.89 -27.08
CA ASN A 252 -21.69 -6.19 -28.50
C ASN A 252 -22.72 -7.32 -28.74
N PRO A 253 -23.84 -7.06 -29.48
CA PRO A 253 -24.98 -7.98 -29.58
C PRO A 253 -24.70 -9.31 -30.30
N TYR A 254 -23.52 -9.48 -30.90
CA TYR A 254 -23.19 -10.69 -31.66
C TYR A 254 -22.77 -11.90 -30.80
N ILE A 255 -22.62 -11.74 -29.49
CA ILE A 255 -22.16 -12.82 -28.59
C ILE A 255 -23.37 -13.45 -27.89
N ASN A 256 -23.89 -14.55 -28.45
CA ASN A 256 -25.04 -15.31 -27.96
C ASN A 256 -24.68 -16.21 -26.74
N VAL A 257 -23.94 -15.67 -25.76
CA VAL A 257 -23.48 -16.39 -24.56
C VAL A 257 -24.57 -16.38 -23.48
N GLN A 258 -24.60 -17.41 -22.63
CA GLN A 258 -25.41 -17.46 -21.41
C GLN A 258 -25.07 -16.26 -20.49
N TYR A 259 -25.85 -15.18 -20.64
CA TYR A 259 -25.57 -13.89 -20.01
C TYR A 259 -25.55 -13.92 -18.47
N GLU A 260 -26.34 -14.79 -17.83
CA GLU A 260 -26.45 -14.78 -16.36
C GLU A 260 -25.19 -15.27 -15.66
N ASP A 261 -24.60 -16.38 -16.11
CA ASP A 261 -23.38 -16.95 -15.50
C ASP A 261 -22.18 -16.02 -15.72
N PHE A 262 -22.12 -15.37 -16.87
CA PHE A 262 -21.09 -14.38 -17.19
C PHE A 262 -21.10 -13.19 -16.22
N TYR A 263 -22.26 -12.53 -16.05
CA TYR A 263 -22.37 -11.39 -15.14
C TYR A 263 -22.21 -11.78 -13.67
N THR A 264 -22.62 -13.00 -13.29
CA THR A 264 -22.38 -13.54 -11.94
C THR A 264 -20.89 -13.69 -11.69
N THR A 265 -20.15 -14.27 -12.65
CA THR A 265 -18.69 -14.42 -12.58
C THR A 265 -17.98 -13.06 -12.50
N LEU A 266 -18.38 -12.08 -13.31
CA LEU A 266 -17.81 -10.73 -13.27
C LEU A 266 -18.11 -10.02 -11.94
N PHE A 267 -19.28 -10.25 -11.35
CA PHE A 267 -19.63 -9.66 -10.06
C PHE A 267 -18.76 -10.25 -8.95
N ASP A 268 -18.51 -11.56 -8.97
CA ASP A 268 -17.61 -12.20 -8.03
C ASP A 268 -16.17 -11.66 -8.16
N VAL A 269 -15.68 -11.44 -9.40
CA VAL A 269 -14.39 -10.78 -9.63
C VAL A 269 -14.38 -9.35 -9.05
N TYR A 270 -15.45 -8.58 -9.23
CA TYR A 270 -15.56 -7.24 -8.64
C TYR A 270 -15.48 -7.28 -7.10
N LEU A 271 -16.15 -8.25 -6.47
CA LEU A 271 -16.06 -8.46 -5.03
C LEU A 271 -14.63 -8.82 -4.59
N ASP A 272 -13.93 -9.65 -5.36
CA ASP A 272 -12.53 -10.00 -5.12
C ASP A 272 -11.59 -8.79 -5.26
N ILE A 273 -11.79 -7.92 -6.26
CA ILE A 273 -11.04 -6.65 -6.42
C ILE A 273 -11.22 -5.81 -5.16
N PHE A 274 -12.47 -5.66 -4.73
CA PHE A 274 -12.82 -4.79 -3.63
C PHE A 274 -12.32 -5.31 -2.27
N GLU A 275 -12.39 -6.63 -2.04
CA GLU A 275 -11.81 -7.26 -0.86
C GLU A 275 -10.28 -7.18 -0.86
N SER A 276 -9.65 -7.37 -2.02
CA SER A 276 -8.20 -7.20 -2.19
C SER A 276 -7.76 -5.77 -1.85
N TYR A 277 -8.51 -4.76 -2.29
CA TYR A 277 -8.26 -3.37 -1.94
C TYR A 277 -8.35 -3.14 -0.42
N LYS A 278 -9.36 -3.71 0.24
CA LYS A 278 -9.49 -3.64 1.70
C LYS A 278 -8.34 -4.31 2.44
N ILE A 279 -7.83 -5.42 1.92
CA ILE A 279 -6.64 -6.08 2.49
C ILE A 279 -5.43 -5.16 2.35
N VAL A 280 -5.20 -4.57 1.17
CA VAL A 280 -4.12 -3.59 0.95
C VAL A 280 -4.29 -2.39 1.88
N GLU A 281 -5.48 -1.80 1.95
CA GLU A 281 -5.78 -0.68 2.85
C GLU A 281 -5.42 -1.06 4.30
N ARG A 282 -5.88 -2.21 4.78
CA ARG A 282 -5.66 -2.65 6.17
C ARG A 282 -4.19 -2.93 6.47
N THR A 283 -3.52 -3.70 5.61
CA THR A 283 -2.11 -4.10 5.81
C THR A 283 -1.18 -2.89 5.71
N PHE A 284 -1.46 -1.95 4.82
CA PHE A 284 -0.56 -0.82 4.53
C PHE A 284 -1.01 0.49 5.16
N ARG A 285 -2.11 0.54 5.91
CA ARG A 285 -2.61 1.78 6.55
C ARG A 285 -1.54 2.50 7.39
N GLN A 286 -0.71 1.73 8.08
CA GLN A 286 0.30 2.25 9.00
C GLN A 286 1.50 2.85 8.26
N MET A 287 1.84 2.33 7.07
CA MET A 287 3.06 2.70 6.34
C MET A 287 3.10 4.18 5.90
N PRO A 288 2.05 4.75 5.30
CA PRO A 288 2.04 6.19 4.97
C PRO A 288 2.15 7.06 6.22
N THR A 289 1.63 6.60 7.36
CA THR A 289 1.76 7.34 8.62
C THR A 289 3.21 7.38 9.07
N LEU A 290 3.88 6.23 9.04
CA LEU A 290 5.30 6.15 9.36
C LEU A 290 6.11 7.04 8.41
N LEU A 291 5.83 6.99 7.10
CA LEU A 291 6.49 7.84 6.12
C LEU A 291 6.32 9.33 6.42
N VAL A 292 5.10 9.77 6.76
CA VAL A 292 4.82 11.17 7.15
C VAL A 292 5.53 11.53 8.45
N MET A 293 5.51 10.64 9.45
CA MET A 293 6.19 10.85 10.73
C MET A 293 7.71 10.98 10.55
N PHE A 294 8.34 10.05 9.82
CA PHE A 294 9.76 10.10 9.49
C PHE A 294 10.11 11.36 8.73
N PHE A 295 9.28 11.76 7.75
CA PHE A 295 9.50 12.99 7.03
C PHE A 295 9.53 14.21 7.96
N LEU A 296 8.56 14.32 8.89
CA LEU A 296 8.51 15.43 9.84
C LEU A 296 9.69 15.42 10.82
N LEU A 297 10.05 14.26 11.35
CA LEU A 297 11.20 14.11 12.25
C LEU A 297 12.50 14.51 11.56
N PHE A 298 12.70 14.06 10.32
CA PHE A 298 13.90 14.35 9.55
C PHE A 298 14.00 15.83 9.17
N GLN A 299 12.87 16.51 8.92
CA GLN A 299 12.87 17.98 8.75
C GLN A 299 13.33 18.68 10.03
N ILE A 300 12.81 18.30 11.19
CA ILE A 300 13.22 18.88 12.48
C ILE A 300 14.71 18.61 12.73
N ALA A 301 15.19 17.40 12.46
CA ALA A 301 16.60 17.04 12.53
C ALA A 301 17.45 17.90 11.58
N PHE A 302 17.01 18.09 10.34
CA PHE A 302 17.69 18.94 9.36
C PHE A 302 17.82 20.39 9.86
N TYR A 303 16.75 20.99 10.38
CA TYR A 303 16.79 22.35 10.92
C TYR A 303 17.71 22.48 12.13
N THR A 304 17.67 21.52 13.05
CA THR A 304 18.53 21.52 14.24
C THR A 304 20.00 21.33 13.88
N ILE A 305 20.31 20.47 12.92
CA ILE A 305 21.67 20.32 12.36
C ILE A 305 22.10 21.60 11.67
N PHE A 306 21.28 22.13 10.76
CA PHE A 306 21.61 23.34 10.01
C PHE A 306 21.91 24.54 10.91
N THR A 307 21.09 24.75 11.95
CA THR A 307 21.30 25.81 12.94
C THR A 307 22.54 25.57 13.81
N ALA A 308 22.79 24.34 14.26
CA ALA A 308 24.00 24.01 15.02
C ALA A 308 25.28 24.18 14.20
N TYR A 309 25.26 23.82 12.91
CA TYR A 309 26.41 23.94 12.00
C TYR A 309 26.66 25.37 11.53
N LEU A 310 25.63 26.23 11.44
CA LEU A 310 25.80 27.67 11.21
C LEU A 310 26.73 28.32 12.25
N CYS A 311 26.80 27.76 13.46
CA CYS A 311 27.69 28.22 14.52
C CYS A 311 29.16 27.75 14.37
N LEU A 312 29.46 26.78 13.48
CA LEU A 312 30.77 26.13 13.35
C LEU A 312 31.48 26.51 12.03
N ARG A 313 32.77 26.84 12.14
CA ARG A 313 33.58 27.61 11.16
C ARG A 313 33.95 26.89 9.82
N ASN A 314 33.49 25.67 9.56
CA ASN A 314 33.91 24.88 8.38
C ASN A 314 32.95 25.00 7.19
N VAL A 315 33.25 25.94 6.28
CA VAL A 315 32.36 26.38 5.17
C VAL A 315 32.01 25.29 4.15
N ILE A 316 32.90 24.34 3.84
CA ILE A 316 32.65 23.34 2.77
C ILE A 316 31.71 22.23 3.25
N MET A 317 31.99 21.64 4.42
CA MET A 317 31.10 20.62 5.02
C MET A 317 29.71 21.16 5.31
N TYR A 318 29.64 22.45 5.65
CA TYR A 318 28.41 23.19 5.88
C TYR A 318 27.45 23.18 4.67
N VAL A 319 27.96 23.17 3.43
CA VAL A 319 27.09 23.18 2.24
C VAL A 319 26.76 21.76 1.77
N LEU A 320 27.74 20.85 1.80
CA LEU A 320 27.57 19.51 1.24
C LEU A 320 26.60 18.63 2.03
N LEU A 321 26.68 18.64 3.37
CA LEU A 321 25.86 17.77 4.21
C LEU A 321 24.35 18.13 4.13
N PRO A 322 23.94 19.41 4.21
CA PRO A 322 22.55 19.79 4.00
C PRO A 322 22.04 19.45 2.60
N LEU A 323 22.85 19.66 1.55
CA LEU A 323 22.45 19.30 0.18
C LEU A 323 22.20 17.80 0.04
N ALA A 324 23.07 16.96 0.60
CA ALA A 324 22.88 15.52 0.58
C ALA A 324 21.64 15.08 1.38
N SER A 325 21.41 15.71 2.54
CA SER A 325 20.20 15.50 3.35
C SER A 325 18.93 15.90 2.60
N LEU A 326 18.95 17.01 1.85
CA LEU A 326 17.85 17.43 0.97
C LEU A 326 17.61 16.43 -0.16
N ILE A 327 18.66 15.94 -0.82
CA ILE A 327 18.57 14.90 -1.85
C ILE A 327 17.96 13.61 -1.28
N TRP A 328 18.36 13.22 -0.07
CA TRP A 328 17.80 12.06 0.63
C TRP A 328 16.30 12.24 0.91
N ASN A 329 15.89 13.42 1.38
CA ASN A 329 14.48 13.75 1.59
C ASN A 329 13.64 13.69 0.33
N TRP A 330 14.20 14.13 -0.80
CA TRP A 330 13.49 14.09 -2.08
C TRP A 330 13.03 12.68 -2.45
N LYS A 331 13.80 11.64 -2.11
CA LYS A 331 13.38 10.24 -2.29
C LYS A 331 12.07 9.94 -1.55
N ASN A 332 11.95 10.34 -0.28
CA ASN A 332 10.74 10.13 0.52
C ASN A 332 9.54 10.89 -0.03
N VAL A 333 9.75 12.13 -0.50
CA VAL A 333 8.71 12.94 -1.16
C VAL A 333 8.25 12.27 -2.46
N ILE A 334 9.18 11.79 -3.30
CA ILE A 334 8.87 11.09 -4.55
C ILE A 334 8.04 9.83 -4.28
N LEU A 335 8.43 9.02 -3.29
CA LEU A 335 7.66 7.83 -2.90
C LEU A 335 6.25 8.19 -2.40
N LEU A 336 6.12 9.24 -1.58
CA LEU A 336 4.82 9.70 -1.10
C LEU A 336 3.92 10.20 -2.24
N ILE A 337 4.48 10.99 -3.17
CA ILE A 337 3.77 11.48 -4.36
C ILE A 337 3.33 10.29 -5.21
N TRP A 338 4.23 9.34 -5.46
CA TRP A 338 3.93 8.19 -6.30
C TRP A 338 2.83 7.33 -5.70
N LEU A 339 2.89 7.03 -4.39
CA LEU A 339 1.83 6.32 -3.68
C LEU A 339 0.48 7.08 -3.79
N SER A 340 0.50 8.40 -3.57
CA SER A 340 -0.69 9.25 -3.63
C SER A 340 -1.34 9.28 -5.02
N VAL A 341 -0.51 9.36 -6.07
CA VAL A 341 -0.95 9.32 -7.47
C VAL A 341 -1.55 7.96 -7.80
N GLU A 342 -0.94 6.87 -7.34
CA GLU A 342 -1.43 5.52 -7.61
C GLU A 342 -2.77 5.24 -6.91
N CYS A 343 -2.94 5.71 -5.67
CA CYS A 343 -4.23 5.68 -4.98
C CYS A 343 -5.30 6.50 -5.73
N GLU A 344 -4.97 7.69 -6.23
CA GLU A 344 -5.93 8.51 -6.99
C GLU A 344 -6.31 7.86 -8.33
N ARG A 345 -5.37 7.22 -9.02
CA ARG A 345 -5.66 6.42 -10.24
C ARG A 345 -6.64 5.29 -9.95
N PHE A 346 -6.43 4.57 -8.85
CA PHE A 346 -7.36 3.54 -8.40
C PHE A 346 -8.75 4.11 -8.08
N TYR A 347 -8.83 5.25 -7.39
CA TYR A 347 -10.11 5.91 -7.13
C TYR A 347 -10.81 6.39 -8.40
N SER A 348 -10.04 6.87 -9.38
CA SER A 348 -10.58 7.21 -10.70
C SER A 348 -11.14 5.97 -11.39
N ALA A 349 -10.43 4.85 -11.39
CA ALA A 349 -10.93 3.59 -11.98
C ALA A 349 -12.23 3.10 -11.30
N ILE A 350 -12.38 3.31 -9.99
CA ILE A 350 -13.64 3.04 -9.28
C ILE A 350 -14.77 3.96 -9.75
N LYS A 351 -14.50 5.25 -9.98
CA LYS A 351 -15.49 6.18 -10.55
C LYS A 351 -15.85 5.79 -11.98
N ASP A 352 -14.88 5.38 -12.79
CA ASP A 352 -15.11 4.89 -14.15
C ASP A 352 -16.02 3.65 -14.14
N ALA A 353 -15.78 2.70 -13.24
CA ALA A 353 -16.66 1.53 -13.05
C ALA A 353 -18.09 1.94 -12.66
N GLN A 354 -18.23 2.95 -11.80
CA GLN A 354 -19.53 3.50 -11.41
C GLN A 354 -20.27 4.13 -12.61
N CYS A 355 -19.55 4.89 -13.43
CA CYS A 355 -20.08 5.49 -14.66
C CYS A 355 -20.52 4.42 -15.66
N ALA A 356 -19.70 3.39 -15.89
CA ALA A 356 -20.04 2.24 -16.74
C ALA A 356 -21.32 1.54 -16.24
N CYS A 357 -21.42 1.25 -14.94
CA CYS A 357 -22.63 0.67 -14.34
C CYS A 357 -23.86 1.56 -14.51
N ASN A 358 -23.73 2.89 -14.35
CA ASN A 358 -24.84 3.82 -14.56
C ASN A 358 -25.30 3.87 -16.03
N MET A 359 -24.40 3.67 -16.99
CA MET A 359 -24.75 3.55 -18.40
C MET A 359 -25.47 2.24 -18.70
N MET A 360 -24.97 1.12 -18.16
CA MET A 360 -25.61 -0.20 -18.28
C MET A 360 -27.00 -0.25 -17.65
N MET A 361 -27.25 0.54 -16.61
CA MET A 361 -28.57 0.66 -16.00
C MET A 361 -29.67 1.13 -16.96
N ARG A 362 -29.32 1.73 -18.10
CA ARG A 362 -30.28 2.14 -19.14
C ARG A 362 -30.57 1.03 -20.16
N SER A 363 -29.88 -0.11 -20.08
CA SER A 363 -30.09 -1.21 -21.02
C SER A 363 -31.41 -1.95 -20.75
N ARG A 364 -31.96 -2.59 -21.78
CA ARG A 364 -33.19 -3.40 -21.66
C ARG A 364 -32.92 -4.80 -21.08
N ILE A 365 -31.65 -5.17 -20.88
CA ILE A 365 -31.25 -6.51 -20.48
C ILE A 365 -31.29 -6.61 -18.95
N CYS A 366 -32.16 -7.47 -18.42
CA CYS A 366 -32.39 -7.58 -16.98
C CYS A 366 -31.11 -7.94 -16.20
N SER A 367 -30.29 -8.87 -16.70
CA SER A 367 -29.04 -9.31 -16.05
C SER A 367 -28.03 -8.17 -15.90
N GLU A 368 -27.86 -7.32 -16.92
CA GLU A 368 -26.99 -6.14 -16.89
C GLU A 368 -27.40 -5.14 -15.82
N THR A 369 -28.71 -4.86 -15.74
CA THR A 369 -29.24 -3.93 -14.73
C THR A 369 -29.06 -4.50 -13.31
N ARG A 370 -29.20 -5.81 -13.12
CA ARG A 370 -29.00 -6.47 -11.82
C ARG A 370 -27.55 -6.40 -11.38
N PHE A 371 -26.62 -6.77 -12.26
CA PHE A 371 -25.18 -6.66 -12.06
C PHE A 371 -24.78 -5.23 -11.65
N SER A 372 -25.20 -4.24 -12.44
CA SER A 372 -24.89 -2.83 -12.20
C SER A 372 -25.44 -2.31 -10.87
N LYS A 373 -26.70 -2.64 -10.54
CA LYS A 373 -27.30 -2.30 -9.23
C LYS A 373 -26.48 -2.87 -8.08
N ASN A 374 -25.99 -4.10 -8.21
CA ASN A 374 -25.23 -4.76 -7.16
C ASN A 374 -23.85 -4.13 -6.97
N ILE A 375 -23.14 -3.81 -8.05
CA ILE A 375 -21.87 -3.06 -7.97
C ILE A 375 -22.07 -1.71 -7.28
N LEU A 376 -23.06 -0.93 -7.73
CA LEU A 376 -23.37 0.39 -7.15
C LEU A 376 -23.72 0.30 -5.66
N ARG A 377 -24.44 -0.74 -5.24
CA ARG A 377 -24.75 -1.01 -3.82
C ARG A 377 -23.50 -1.31 -3.01
N VAL A 378 -22.63 -2.20 -3.51
CA VAL A 378 -21.37 -2.56 -2.83
C VAL A 378 -20.48 -1.34 -2.69
N GLN A 379 -20.31 -0.58 -3.77
CA GLN A 379 -19.50 0.64 -3.78
C GLN A 379 -20.04 1.66 -2.77
N ARG A 380 -21.35 1.96 -2.79
CA ARG A 380 -21.96 2.91 -1.85
C ARG A 380 -21.83 2.46 -0.39
N ALA A 381 -22.00 1.17 -0.12
CA ALA A 381 -22.03 0.64 1.24
C ALA A 381 -20.63 0.41 1.83
N GLN A 382 -19.62 0.19 0.99
CA GLN A 382 -18.33 -0.31 1.47
C GLN A 382 -17.13 0.54 1.06
N PHE A 383 -17.20 1.30 -0.04
CA PHE A 383 -16.05 2.04 -0.53
C PHE A 383 -15.74 3.22 0.40
N LYS A 384 -14.51 3.21 0.92
CA LYS A 384 -13.91 4.29 1.67
C LYS A 384 -12.52 4.53 1.06
N LYS A 385 -12.16 5.79 0.84
CA LYS A 385 -10.78 6.13 0.46
C LYS A 385 -9.83 5.72 1.59
N MET A 386 -8.66 5.20 1.24
CA MET A 386 -7.60 4.89 2.18
C MET A 386 -7.29 6.14 2.99
N SER A 387 -7.37 6.01 4.32
CA SER A 387 -7.16 7.14 5.23
C SER A 387 -6.21 6.77 6.36
N VAL A 388 -5.20 7.60 6.54
CA VAL A 388 -4.24 7.56 7.64
C VAL A 388 -4.97 7.97 8.91
N TYR A 389 -5.21 7.00 9.81
CA TYR A 389 -5.97 7.16 11.06
C TYR A 389 -7.35 7.85 10.93
N GLY A 390 -7.91 7.94 9.71
CA GLY A 390 -9.15 8.67 9.45
C GLY A 390 -8.98 10.20 9.38
N LEU A 391 -7.76 10.71 9.59
CA LEU A 391 -7.45 12.15 9.57
C LEU A 391 -7.09 12.62 8.16
N LEU A 392 -6.25 11.87 7.45
CA LEU A 392 -5.72 12.25 6.14
C LEU A 392 -6.06 11.18 5.11
N CYS A 393 -6.84 11.53 4.09
CA CYS A 393 -7.03 10.67 2.92
C CYS A 393 -5.73 10.58 2.12
N VAL A 394 -5.32 9.37 1.76
CA VAL A 394 -4.20 9.12 0.85
C VAL A 394 -4.72 9.33 -0.58
N ASP A 395 -4.65 10.57 -1.04
CA ASP A 395 -4.99 11.01 -2.40
C ASP A 395 -3.96 12.02 -2.90
N ALA A 396 -4.10 12.50 -4.15
CA ALA A 396 -3.18 13.46 -4.75
C ALA A 396 -3.03 14.79 -3.97
N THR A 397 -3.92 15.08 -3.01
CA THR A 397 -3.82 16.27 -2.15
C THR A 397 -2.92 16.06 -0.94
N LEU A 398 -2.59 14.82 -0.58
CA LEU A 398 -1.78 14.50 0.60
C LEU A 398 -0.38 15.16 0.57
N PRO A 399 0.41 15.05 -0.53
CA PRO A 399 1.72 15.70 -0.59
C PRO A 399 1.62 17.23 -0.53
N LEU A 400 0.56 17.83 -1.10
CA LEU A 400 0.33 19.27 -1.06
C LEU A 400 0.01 19.75 0.36
N LYS A 401 -0.87 19.05 1.08
CA LYS A 401 -1.19 19.33 2.49
C LYS A 401 0.03 19.18 3.38
N LEU A 402 0.83 18.13 3.15
CA LEU A 402 2.05 17.92 3.89
C LEU A 402 3.07 19.03 3.61
N SER A 403 3.28 19.38 2.33
CA SER A 403 4.14 20.50 1.92
C SER A 403 3.75 21.81 2.59
N SER A 404 2.45 22.15 2.57
CA SER A 404 1.94 23.34 3.26
C SER A 404 2.19 23.30 4.77
N PHE A 405 2.01 22.15 5.41
CA PHE A 405 2.31 21.97 6.83
C PHE A 405 3.80 22.17 7.11
N ILE A 406 4.68 21.58 6.31
CA ILE A 406 6.14 21.71 6.46
C ILE A 406 6.55 23.17 6.29
N THR A 407 6.15 23.82 5.20
CA THR A 407 6.50 25.22 4.94
C THR A 407 6.05 26.14 6.07
N PHE A 408 4.85 25.92 6.62
CA PHE A 408 4.38 26.70 7.77
C PHE A 408 5.29 26.52 9.00
N HIS A 409 5.63 25.28 9.36
CA HIS A 409 6.50 25.01 10.51
C HIS A 409 7.93 25.51 10.27
N THR A 410 8.45 25.37 9.06
CA THR A 410 9.73 25.94 8.65
C THR A 410 9.75 27.45 8.87
N ILE A 411 8.72 28.18 8.42
CA ILE A 411 8.64 29.64 8.59
C ILE A 411 8.64 30.01 10.07
N VAL A 412 7.85 29.32 10.89
CA VAL A 412 7.79 29.56 12.34
C VAL A 412 9.14 29.29 13.00
N CYS A 413 9.80 28.17 12.69
CA CYS A 413 11.13 27.85 13.21
C CYS A 413 12.17 28.89 12.79
N LEU A 414 12.13 29.37 11.53
CA LEU A 414 13.03 30.43 11.06
C LEU A 414 12.77 31.74 11.81
N GLN A 415 11.51 32.11 12.05
CA GLN A 415 11.18 33.31 12.84
C GLN A 415 11.75 33.24 14.25
N PHE A 416 11.60 32.10 14.95
CA PHE A 416 12.19 31.91 16.29
C PHE A 416 13.72 31.83 16.31
N ALA A 417 14.35 31.52 15.17
CA ALA A 417 15.82 31.47 15.08
C ALA A 417 16.45 32.86 14.85
N TYR A 418 15.70 33.80 14.24
CA TYR A 418 16.21 35.13 13.88
C TYR A 418 15.70 36.27 14.77
N LEU A 419 14.56 36.08 15.47
CA LEU A 419 14.07 36.98 16.52
C LEU A 419 14.69 36.61 17.87
#